data_AF-A0A662B1J6-F1
#
_entry.id   AF-A0A662B1J6-F1
#
_cell.length_a   1.000
_cell.length_b   1.000
_cell.length_c   1.000
_cell.angle_alpha   90.00
_cell.angle_beta   90.00
_cell.angle_gamma   90.00
#
_symmetry.space_group_name_H-M   'P 1'
#
loop_
_entity.id
_entity.type
_entity.pdbx_description
1 polymer ?
#
loop_
_entity_poly.entity_id
_entity_poly.type
_entity_poly.pdbx_seq_one_letter_code
_entity_poly.pdbx_strand_id
1 'polypeptide(L)'
;MNKINDIPVPDGYERIKSVDLSFGWYLRNLSLNTVDNTVYSYDGSVIMGEYGYQYAVINMDIGKRDLQQCADAVMRLRAEYLYYQKKYTEIHFNFLSDGKARYYTNYSKGNRTYPKFRKYMDYIFAYANTASLKKELKRVNNPTDIQIGDVFIQTGQPFGHAVIVVDVAKEKQTGEKIFMLAQSFMPAQSIHIIKNDDKKLSPWYSAKFGESLDLPSWIFFPDDLRRF
;
A
#
# COMPACT_ATOMS: atom_id res chain seq x y z
N MET A 1 -12.43 -0.41 15.74
CA MET A 1 -12.29 -0.14 14.30
C MET A 1 -11.96 -1.46 13.64
N ASN A 2 -12.78 -1.95 12.73
CA ASN A 2 -12.64 -3.30 12.16
C ASN A 2 -12.05 -3.29 10.75
N LYS A 3 -12.16 -2.16 10.03
CA LYS A 3 -11.61 -1.96 8.69
C LYS A 3 -11.14 -0.52 8.50
N ILE A 4 -10.35 -0.27 7.46
CA ILE A 4 -9.78 1.06 7.17
C ILE A 4 -10.85 2.16 7.09
N ASN A 5 -12.01 1.87 6.48
CA ASN A 5 -13.10 2.83 6.33
C ASN A 5 -13.77 3.25 7.66
N ASP A 6 -13.51 2.51 8.76
CA ASP A 6 -14.00 2.86 10.09
C ASP A 6 -13.11 3.91 10.79
N ILE A 7 -11.92 4.20 10.25
CA ILE A 7 -11.06 5.27 10.76
C ILE A 7 -11.74 6.62 10.43
N PRO A 8 -12.04 7.46 11.44
CA PRO A 8 -12.78 8.69 11.23
C PRO A 8 -12.00 9.66 10.33
N VAL A 9 -12.74 10.44 9.54
CA VAL A 9 -12.18 11.63 8.90
C VAL A 9 -12.12 12.77 9.94
N PRO A 10 -11.14 13.69 9.85
CA PRO A 10 -11.08 14.85 10.74
C PRO A 10 -12.30 15.77 10.58
N ASP A 11 -12.56 16.61 11.58
CA ASP A 11 -13.65 17.58 11.53
C ASP A 11 -13.53 18.52 10.32
N GLY A 12 -14.65 18.79 9.66
CA GLY A 12 -14.70 19.60 8.43
C GLY A 12 -14.39 18.81 7.15
N TYR A 13 -13.97 17.55 7.23
CA TYR A 13 -13.71 16.71 6.08
C TYR A 13 -14.89 15.78 5.75
N GLU A 14 -14.95 15.36 4.49
CA GLU A 14 -15.79 14.27 4.02
C GLU A 14 -14.99 13.31 3.14
N ARG A 15 -15.26 12.01 3.30
CA ARG A 15 -14.57 10.98 2.54
C ARG A 15 -14.96 11.07 1.05
N ILE A 16 -13.97 11.05 0.13
CA ILE A 16 -14.28 11.05 -1.32
C ILE A 16 -14.94 9.73 -1.67
N LYS A 17 -16.07 9.75 -2.40
CA LYS A 17 -16.77 8.52 -2.81
C LYS A 17 -15.86 7.64 -3.67
N SER A 18 -15.74 6.36 -3.32
CA SER A 18 -15.09 5.34 -4.16
C SER A 18 -16.16 4.58 -4.92
N VAL A 19 -15.92 4.25 -6.19
CA VAL A 19 -16.80 3.37 -6.96
C VAL A 19 -16.81 1.98 -6.33
N ASP A 20 -17.98 1.37 -6.18
CA ASP A 20 -18.10 0.02 -5.62
C ASP A 20 -17.27 -0.99 -6.42
N LEU A 21 -16.64 -1.93 -5.72
CA LEU A 21 -15.76 -2.95 -6.30
C LEU A 21 -14.52 -2.40 -7.04
N SER A 22 -14.24 -1.10 -6.94
CA SER A 22 -12.96 -0.53 -7.39
C SER A 22 -11.81 -0.94 -6.47
N PHE A 23 -10.57 -0.72 -6.92
CA PHE A 23 -9.39 -0.94 -6.08
C PHE A 23 -9.42 -0.07 -4.81
N GLY A 24 -9.86 1.20 -4.94
CA GLY A 24 -10.01 2.08 -3.78
C GLY A 24 -11.06 1.61 -2.78
N TRP A 25 -12.19 1.07 -3.26
CA TRP A 25 -13.19 0.45 -2.39
C TRP A 25 -12.62 -0.77 -1.66
N TYR A 26 -11.85 -1.61 -2.37
CA TYR A 26 -11.20 -2.78 -1.77
C TYR A 26 -10.23 -2.39 -0.66
N LEU A 27 -9.35 -1.43 -0.91
CA LEU A 27 -8.38 -0.94 0.09
C LEU A 27 -9.09 -0.42 1.35
N ARG A 28 -10.14 0.39 1.20
CA ARG A 28 -10.94 0.89 2.34
C ARG A 28 -11.61 -0.21 3.17
N ASN A 29 -11.90 -1.36 2.57
CA ASN A 29 -12.57 -2.45 3.25
C ASN A 29 -11.61 -3.55 3.73
N LEU A 30 -10.31 -3.33 3.67
CA LEU A 30 -9.34 -4.20 4.32
C LEU A 30 -9.58 -4.21 5.83
N SER A 31 -9.65 -5.42 6.39
CA SER A 31 -9.80 -5.63 7.82
C SER A 31 -8.55 -5.15 8.58
N LEU A 32 -8.75 -4.57 9.75
CA LEU A 32 -7.69 -4.20 10.69
C LEU A 32 -7.54 -5.29 11.74
N ASN A 33 -6.33 -5.42 12.30
CA ASN A 33 -6.09 -6.26 13.48
C ASN A 33 -6.79 -5.61 14.68
N THR A 34 -7.66 -6.37 15.35
CA THR A 34 -8.42 -5.93 16.52
C THR A 34 -7.91 -6.54 17.82
N VAL A 35 -6.93 -7.45 17.75
CA VAL A 35 -6.35 -8.11 18.93
C VAL A 35 -5.31 -7.21 19.57
N ASP A 36 -4.39 -6.69 18.75
CA ASP A 36 -3.39 -5.71 19.14
C ASP A 36 -3.07 -4.77 17.97
N ASN A 37 -2.25 -3.76 18.26
CA ASN A 37 -1.74 -2.80 17.28
C ASN A 37 -0.22 -2.96 17.09
N THR A 38 0.27 -4.21 17.10
CA THR A 38 1.70 -4.52 17.02
C THR A 38 2.11 -4.87 15.59
N VAL A 39 3.19 -4.27 15.10
CA VAL A 39 3.80 -4.67 13.82
C VAL A 39 4.79 -5.79 14.10
N TYR A 40 4.53 -6.94 13.48
CA TYR A 40 5.38 -8.12 13.59
C TYR A 40 6.22 -8.28 12.33
N SER A 41 7.44 -8.75 12.51
CA SER A 41 8.30 -9.25 11.43
C SER A 41 7.81 -10.62 10.93
N TYR A 42 8.29 -11.06 9.78
CA TYR A 42 7.98 -12.36 9.17
C TYR A 42 8.30 -13.56 10.07
N ASP A 43 9.20 -13.40 11.06
CA ASP A 43 9.58 -14.41 12.04
C ASP A 43 8.76 -14.35 13.35
N GLY A 44 7.83 -13.40 13.45
CA GLY A 44 7.00 -13.16 14.63
C GLY A 44 7.63 -12.28 15.70
N SER A 45 8.86 -11.77 15.48
CA SER A 45 9.45 -10.76 16.37
C SER A 45 8.70 -9.43 16.27
N VAL A 46 8.69 -8.67 17.36
CA VAL A 46 8.05 -7.35 17.42
C VAL A 46 8.97 -6.32 16.76
N ILE A 47 8.48 -5.62 15.73
CA ILE A 47 9.18 -4.46 15.15
C ILE A 47 8.67 -3.16 15.77
N MET A 48 7.36 -3.03 15.95
CA MET A 48 6.77 -1.85 16.59
C MET A 48 5.63 -2.25 17.51
N GLY A 49 5.67 -1.73 18.75
CA GLY A 49 4.60 -1.84 19.73
C GLY A 49 3.98 -0.48 20.04
N GLU A 50 3.57 -0.25 21.28
CA GLU A 50 2.82 0.93 21.73
C GLU A 50 3.37 2.29 21.27
N TYR A 51 4.70 2.44 21.21
CA TYR A 51 5.37 3.71 20.88
C TYR A 51 5.80 3.85 19.40
N GLY A 52 5.38 2.92 18.54
CA GLY A 52 5.70 2.96 17.12
C GLY A 52 4.89 3.99 16.33
N TYR A 53 5.17 4.05 15.03
CA TYR A 53 4.50 4.96 14.09
C TYR A 53 3.36 4.28 13.30
N GLN A 54 2.91 3.10 13.74
CA GLN A 54 1.69 2.48 13.24
C GLN A 54 0.46 3.06 13.93
N TYR A 55 -0.51 3.51 13.14
CA TYR A 55 -1.82 3.90 13.65
C TYR A 55 -2.73 2.68 13.82
N ALA A 56 -2.74 1.79 12.83
CA ALA A 56 -3.49 0.54 12.83
C ALA A 56 -2.76 -0.50 11.97
N VAL A 57 -2.85 -1.78 12.33
CA VAL A 57 -2.27 -2.88 11.55
C VAL A 57 -3.34 -3.51 10.67
N ILE A 58 -3.04 -3.75 9.39
CA ILE A 58 -3.94 -4.46 8.47
C ILE A 58 -3.87 -5.96 8.80
N ASN A 59 -5.04 -6.59 8.95
CA ASN A 59 -5.15 -8.02 9.22
C ASN A 59 -4.90 -8.84 7.94
N MET A 60 -3.63 -9.01 7.59
CA MET A 60 -3.18 -9.76 6.43
C MET A 60 -1.87 -10.50 6.74
N ASP A 61 -1.78 -11.77 6.32
CA ASP A 61 -0.55 -12.55 6.45
C ASP A 61 0.57 -11.98 5.55
N ILE A 62 1.79 -11.99 6.06
CA ILE A 62 3.00 -11.60 5.33
C ILE A 62 3.86 -12.81 4.93
N GLY A 63 3.41 -14.02 5.25
CA GLY A 63 4.20 -15.25 5.15
C GLY A 63 5.17 -15.44 6.32
N LYS A 64 6.09 -16.40 6.17
CA LYS A 64 7.11 -16.76 7.18
C LYS A 64 8.55 -16.58 6.68
N ARG A 65 8.72 -15.79 5.60
CA ARG A 65 10.01 -15.55 4.94
C ARG A 65 10.19 -14.05 4.82
N ASP A 66 11.43 -13.60 4.92
CA ASP A 66 11.81 -12.21 4.62
C ASP A 66 11.70 -11.94 3.12
N LEU A 67 10.48 -11.73 2.65
CA LEU A 67 10.18 -11.66 1.21
C LEU A 67 9.14 -10.59 0.87
N GLN A 68 8.06 -10.46 1.63
CA GLN A 68 7.05 -9.43 1.38
C GLN A 68 7.48 -8.09 2.02
N GLN A 69 8.42 -7.40 1.37
CA GLN A 69 8.93 -6.11 1.82
C GLN A 69 8.10 -4.94 1.25
N CYS A 70 8.61 -3.71 1.34
CA CYS A 70 7.89 -2.46 1.02
C CYS A 70 7.08 -2.50 -0.29
N ALA A 71 7.74 -2.63 -1.45
CA ALA A 71 7.08 -2.68 -2.75
C ALA A 71 6.25 -3.96 -2.95
N ASP A 72 6.64 -5.06 -2.31
CA ASP A 72 5.93 -6.33 -2.37
C ASP A 72 4.55 -6.25 -1.70
N ALA A 73 4.43 -5.49 -0.62
CA ALA A 73 3.13 -5.21 0.00
C ALA A 73 2.21 -4.45 -0.96
N VAL A 74 2.72 -3.47 -1.71
CA VAL A 74 1.95 -2.75 -2.74
C VAL A 74 1.50 -3.70 -3.86
N MET A 75 2.42 -4.53 -4.36
CA MET A 75 2.10 -5.57 -5.37
C MET A 75 1.08 -6.57 -4.83
N ARG A 76 1.22 -7.02 -3.58
CA ARG A 76 0.30 -7.93 -2.89
C ARG A 76 -1.11 -7.35 -2.85
N LEU A 77 -1.26 -6.11 -2.39
CA LEU A 77 -2.57 -5.47 -2.26
C LEU A 77 -3.27 -5.32 -3.62
N ARG A 78 -2.53 -4.92 -4.66
CA ARG A 78 -3.06 -4.85 -6.03
C ARG A 78 -3.48 -6.22 -6.55
N ALA A 79 -2.66 -7.24 -6.34
CA ALA A 79 -2.92 -8.59 -6.81
C ALA A 79 -4.10 -9.24 -6.07
N GLU A 80 -4.21 -9.04 -4.76
CA GLU A 80 -5.33 -9.52 -3.94
C GLU A 80 -6.65 -8.91 -4.39
N TYR A 81 -6.68 -7.60 -4.68
CA TYR A 81 -7.85 -6.95 -5.28
C TYR A 81 -8.28 -7.62 -6.59
N LEU A 82 -7.34 -7.80 -7.53
CA LEU A 82 -7.62 -8.41 -8.82
C LEU A 82 -8.06 -9.88 -8.67
N TYR A 83 -7.46 -10.61 -7.74
CA TYR A 83 -7.82 -11.99 -7.42
C TYR A 83 -9.24 -12.07 -6.83
N TYR A 84 -9.57 -11.19 -5.88
CA TYR A 84 -10.91 -11.05 -5.29
C TYR A 84 -11.97 -10.76 -6.36
N GLN A 85 -11.66 -9.91 -7.33
CA GLN A 85 -12.53 -9.60 -8.48
C GLN A 85 -12.51 -10.67 -9.58
N LYS A 86 -11.75 -11.77 -9.40
CA LYS A 86 -11.54 -12.84 -10.40
C LYS A 86 -10.94 -12.34 -11.73
N LYS A 87 -10.29 -11.18 -11.73
CA LYS A 87 -9.61 -10.55 -12.86
C LYS A 87 -8.22 -11.15 -13.11
N TYR A 88 -8.15 -12.47 -13.23
CA TYR A 88 -6.89 -13.21 -13.23
C TYR A 88 -5.94 -12.84 -14.36
N THR A 89 -6.45 -12.42 -15.52
CA THR A 89 -5.68 -11.99 -16.69
C THR A 89 -4.97 -10.65 -16.48
N GLU A 90 -5.47 -9.83 -15.55
CA GLU A 90 -4.87 -8.54 -15.20
C GLU A 90 -3.76 -8.68 -14.14
N ILE A 91 -3.62 -9.85 -13.51
CA ILE A 91 -2.59 -10.07 -12.48
C ILE A 91 -1.26 -10.35 -13.16
N HIS A 92 -0.39 -9.34 -13.21
CA HIS A 92 1.00 -9.45 -13.60
C HIS A 92 1.86 -8.44 -12.84
N PHE A 93 3.17 -8.68 -12.82
CA PHE A 93 4.18 -7.69 -12.44
C PHE A 93 5.44 -7.91 -13.28
N ASN A 94 6.21 -6.84 -13.49
CA ASN A 94 7.44 -6.89 -14.27
C ASN A 94 8.62 -7.39 -13.42
N PHE A 95 9.39 -8.31 -13.99
CA PHE A 95 10.66 -8.72 -13.41
C PHE A 95 11.72 -7.65 -13.57
N LEU A 96 12.60 -7.52 -12.58
CA LEU A 96 13.70 -6.56 -12.62
C LEU A 96 14.70 -6.87 -13.73
N SER A 97 15.01 -8.15 -13.92
CA SER A 97 16.09 -8.61 -14.80
C SER A 97 15.86 -8.29 -16.27
N ASP A 98 14.63 -8.40 -16.76
CA ASP A 98 14.28 -8.20 -18.17
C ASP A 98 13.18 -7.15 -18.41
N GLY A 99 12.57 -6.60 -17.35
CA GLY A 99 11.48 -5.65 -17.44
C GLY A 99 10.18 -6.24 -18.01
N LYS A 100 10.06 -7.56 -18.16
CA LYS A 100 8.90 -8.21 -18.79
C LYS A 100 7.87 -8.67 -17.77
N ALA A 101 6.60 -8.54 -18.12
CA ALA A 101 5.47 -8.98 -17.31
C ALA A 101 5.48 -10.51 -17.11
N ARG A 102 5.31 -10.95 -15.86
CA ARG A 102 5.00 -12.33 -15.52
C ARG A 102 3.54 -12.42 -15.10
N TYR A 103 2.73 -13.06 -15.93
CA TYR A 103 1.29 -13.18 -15.70
C TYR A 103 0.95 -14.35 -14.77
N TYR A 104 0.00 -14.13 -13.86
CA TYR A 104 -0.55 -15.19 -13.00
C TYR A 104 -1.19 -16.31 -13.82
N THR A 105 -1.88 -16.01 -14.92
CA THR A 105 -2.51 -17.02 -15.79
C THR A 105 -1.51 -18.01 -16.34
N ASN A 106 -0.33 -17.54 -16.76
CA ASN A 106 0.76 -18.38 -17.27
C ASN A 106 1.35 -19.25 -16.15
N TYR A 107 1.57 -18.68 -14.96
CA TYR A 107 2.11 -19.41 -13.80
C TYR A 107 1.13 -20.46 -13.23
N SER A 108 -0.16 -20.12 -13.20
CA SER A 108 -1.21 -20.92 -12.59
C SER A 108 -1.65 -22.10 -13.45
N LYS A 109 -1.50 -22.03 -14.78
CA LYS A 109 -1.94 -23.08 -15.72
C LYS A 109 -3.39 -23.53 -15.45
N GLY A 110 -4.28 -22.57 -15.22
CA GLY A 110 -5.69 -22.80 -14.92
C GLY A 110 -6.04 -23.06 -13.44
N ASN A 111 -5.06 -23.31 -12.57
CA ASN A 111 -5.32 -23.51 -11.14
C ASN A 111 -5.59 -22.17 -10.42
N ARG A 112 -6.87 -21.88 -10.14
CA ARG A 112 -7.36 -20.66 -9.48
C ARG A 112 -7.52 -20.80 -7.97
N THR A 113 -6.76 -21.69 -7.33
CA THR A 113 -6.79 -21.82 -5.87
C THR A 113 -5.95 -20.75 -5.19
N TYR A 114 -6.37 -20.33 -4.00
CA TYR A 114 -5.65 -19.30 -3.25
C TYR A 114 -4.21 -19.71 -2.90
N PRO A 115 -3.91 -20.96 -2.49
CA PRO A 115 -2.53 -21.40 -2.31
C PRO A 115 -1.67 -21.29 -3.56
N LYS A 116 -2.22 -21.54 -4.76
CA LYS A 116 -1.50 -21.36 -6.02
C LYS A 116 -1.23 -19.88 -6.32
N PHE A 117 -2.18 -19.01 -6.01
CA PHE A 117 -2.00 -17.56 -6.07
C PHE A 117 -0.91 -17.06 -5.10
N ARG A 118 -0.90 -17.53 -3.85
CA ARG A 118 0.17 -17.18 -2.89
C ARG A 118 1.55 -17.63 -3.38
N LYS A 119 1.68 -18.83 -3.95
CA LYS A 119 2.92 -19.29 -4.59
C LYS A 119 3.35 -18.41 -5.78
N TYR A 120 2.40 -17.87 -6.54
CA TYR A 120 2.70 -16.90 -7.59
C TYR A 120 3.20 -15.58 -7.00
N MET A 121 2.60 -15.07 -5.91
CA MET A 121 3.08 -13.86 -5.26
C MET A 121 4.50 -14.03 -4.73
N ASP A 122 4.80 -15.16 -4.08
CA ASP A 122 6.16 -15.51 -3.66
C ASP A 122 7.15 -15.56 -4.84
N TYR A 123 6.71 -16.03 -6.01
CA TYR A 123 7.51 -16.00 -7.23
C TYR A 123 7.76 -14.56 -7.72
N ILE A 124 6.76 -13.68 -7.64
CA ILE A 124 6.93 -12.26 -7.99
C ILE A 124 7.92 -11.57 -7.06
N PHE A 125 7.76 -11.72 -5.75
CA PHE A 125 8.60 -11.05 -4.75
C PHE A 125 10.08 -11.45 -4.83
N ALA A 126 10.38 -12.63 -5.39
CA ALA A 126 11.76 -13.07 -5.58
C ALA A 126 12.49 -12.38 -6.75
N TYR A 127 11.76 -11.73 -7.68
CA TYR A 127 12.33 -11.24 -8.94
C TYR A 127 11.84 -9.84 -9.37
N ALA A 128 10.78 -9.32 -8.76
CA ALA A 128 10.34 -7.93 -8.86
C ALA A 128 10.78 -7.16 -7.61
N ASN A 129 10.89 -5.85 -7.71
CA ASN A 129 11.22 -4.99 -6.58
C ASN A 129 10.72 -3.56 -6.82
N THR A 130 11.10 -2.63 -5.94
CA THR A 130 10.75 -1.21 -6.04
C THR A 130 11.10 -0.59 -7.40
N ALA A 131 12.21 -0.99 -8.02
CA ALA A 131 12.62 -0.47 -9.32
C ALA A 131 11.79 -1.02 -10.49
N SER A 132 11.45 -2.31 -10.48
CA SER A 132 10.58 -2.87 -11.52
C SER A 132 9.14 -2.33 -11.38
N LEU A 133 8.64 -2.20 -10.14
CA LEU A 133 7.34 -1.60 -9.86
C LEU A 133 7.29 -0.12 -10.28
N LYS A 134 8.29 0.69 -9.93
CA LYS A 134 8.34 2.12 -10.32
C LYS A 134 8.29 2.32 -11.83
N LYS A 135 8.91 1.41 -12.61
CA LYS A 135 8.88 1.44 -14.09
C LYS A 135 7.52 1.02 -14.66
N GLU A 136 6.79 0.16 -13.96
CA GLU A 136 5.46 -0.30 -14.36
C GLU A 136 4.38 0.76 -14.10
N LEU A 137 4.50 1.51 -13.01
CA LEU A 137 3.55 2.55 -12.63
C LEU A 137 3.72 3.85 -13.43
N LYS A 138 2.61 4.56 -13.65
CA LYS A 138 2.56 5.86 -14.34
C LYS A 138 2.68 7.02 -13.36
N ARG A 139 3.38 8.09 -13.76
CA ARG A 139 3.49 9.32 -12.97
C ARG A 139 2.16 10.03 -12.82
N VAL A 140 1.87 10.46 -11.58
CA VAL A 140 0.84 11.46 -11.27
C VAL A 140 1.57 12.79 -11.15
N ASN A 141 1.28 13.73 -12.07
CA ASN A 141 2.06 14.97 -12.19
C ASN A 141 1.77 15.98 -11.09
N ASN A 142 0.55 15.99 -10.56
CA ASN A 142 0.12 16.91 -9.53
C ASN A 142 -0.30 16.11 -8.28
N PRO A 143 0.40 16.25 -7.14
CA PRO A 143 0.03 15.57 -5.91
C PRO A 143 -1.40 15.85 -5.42
N THR A 144 -2.01 16.97 -5.81
CA THR A 144 -3.41 17.25 -5.46
C THR A 144 -4.42 16.40 -6.26
N ASP A 145 -3.98 15.74 -7.34
CA ASP A 145 -4.75 14.73 -8.08
C ASP A 145 -4.72 13.33 -7.44
N ILE A 146 -4.17 13.24 -6.21
CA ILE A 146 -4.08 11.99 -5.45
C ILE A 146 -5.42 11.26 -5.37
N GLN A 147 -5.35 9.94 -5.53
CA GLN A 147 -6.44 8.99 -5.46
C GLN A 147 -6.06 7.78 -4.63
N ILE A 148 -7.07 7.05 -4.18
CA ILE A 148 -6.89 5.78 -3.49
C ILE A 148 -6.25 4.79 -4.47
N GLY A 149 -5.20 4.10 -4.02
CA GLY A 149 -4.41 3.18 -4.83
C GLY A 149 -3.19 3.83 -5.49
N ASP A 150 -3.00 5.14 -5.36
CA ASP A 150 -1.75 5.79 -5.72
C ASP A 150 -0.62 5.33 -4.80
N VAL A 151 0.60 5.38 -5.30
CA VAL A 151 1.79 4.86 -4.64
C VAL A 151 2.87 5.93 -4.65
N PHE A 152 3.38 6.30 -3.48
CA PHE A 152 4.63 7.05 -3.40
C PHE A 152 5.77 6.03 -3.46
N ILE A 153 6.67 6.19 -4.44
CA ILE A 153 7.71 5.20 -4.71
C ILE A 153 9.04 5.80 -5.16
N GLN A 154 10.09 5.47 -4.41
CA GLN A 154 11.46 5.89 -4.67
C GLN A 154 12.36 4.69 -4.92
N THR A 155 13.30 4.86 -5.84
CA THR A 155 14.39 3.90 -6.08
C THR A 155 15.68 4.55 -5.61
N GLY A 156 16.49 3.84 -4.83
CA GLY A 156 17.77 4.34 -4.35
C GLY A 156 18.79 3.22 -4.19
N GLN A 157 20.04 3.62 -3.99
CA GLN A 157 21.16 2.76 -3.62
C GLN A 157 21.60 3.22 -2.22
N PRO A 158 21.56 2.38 -1.17
CA PRO A 158 21.30 0.94 -1.21
C PRO A 158 19.81 0.54 -1.30
N PHE A 159 18.85 1.41 -0.99
CA PHE A 159 17.43 1.02 -0.89
C PHE A 159 16.46 2.01 -1.54
N GLY A 160 15.33 1.48 -2.00
CA GLY A 160 14.13 2.24 -2.33
C GLY A 160 13.00 1.93 -1.35
N HIS A 161 11.91 2.69 -1.40
CA HIS A 161 10.73 2.49 -0.57
C HIS A 161 9.45 2.72 -1.36
N ALA A 162 8.36 2.09 -0.93
CA ALA A 162 7.04 2.23 -1.53
C ALA A 162 5.96 2.22 -0.45
N VAL A 163 5.04 3.17 -0.53
CA VAL A 163 3.84 3.27 0.33
C VAL A 163 2.62 3.53 -0.53
N ILE A 164 1.46 3.00 -0.12
CA ILE A 164 0.21 3.09 -0.89
C ILE A 164 -0.83 3.95 -0.18
N VAL A 165 -1.54 4.76 -0.96
CA VAL A 165 -2.70 5.54 -0.51
C VAL A 165 -3.89 4.60 -0.36
N VAL A 166 -4.36 4.41 0.86
CA VAL A 166 -5.49 3.50 1.17
C VAL A 166 -6.81 4.22 1.35
N ASP A 167 -6.76 5.55 1.52
CA ASP A 167 -7.96 6.37 1.61
C ASP A 167 -7.69 7.84 1.25
N VAL A 168 -8.74 8.53 0.82
CA VAL A 168 -8.73 9.96 0.50
C VAL A 168 -10.04 10.61 0.99
N ALA A 169 -9.91 11.74 1.68
CA ALA A 169 -11.00 12.63 2.04
C ALA A 169 -10.70 14.04 1.52
N LYS A 170 -11.70 14.92 1.54
CA LYS A 170 -11.56 16.33 1.17
C LYS A 170 -12.22 17.22 2.20
N GLU A 171 -11.64 18.40 2.43
CA GLU A 171 -12.25 19.43 3.25
C GLU A 171 -13.49 19.97 2.51
N LYS A 172 -14.59 20.20 3.23
CA LYS A 172 -15.91 20.48 2.64
C LYS A 172 -16.00 21.81 1.89
N GLN A 173 -15.25 22.84 2.31
CA GLN A 173 -15.36 24.19 1.75
C GLN A 173 -14.36 24.44 0.61
N THR A 174 -13.12 24.03 0.81
CA THR A 174 -11.96 24.26 -0.06
C THR A 174 -11.75 23.13 -1.06
N GLY A 175 -12.25 21.93 -0.77
CA GLY A 175 -11.98 20.72 -1.55
C GLY A 175 -10.55 20.18 -1.39
N GLU A 176 -9.76 20.72 -0.47
CA GLU A 176 -8.39 20.27 -0.20
C GLU A 176 -8.37 18.81 0.26
N LYS A 177 -7.55 17.99 -0.39
CA LYS A 177 -7.50 16.57 -0.10
C LYS A 177 -6.55 16.25 1.05
N ILE A 178 -6.97 15.27 1.84
CA ILE A 178 -6.13 14.54 2.78
C ILE A 178 -6.18 13.05 2.44
N PHE A 179 -5.15 12.30 2.82
CA PHE A 179 -5.04 10.88 2.48
C PHE A 179 -4.41 10.05 3.61
N MET A 180 -4.71 8.75 3.65
CA MET A 180 -4.05 7.79 4.56
C MET A 180 -3.08 6.91 3.77
N LEU A 181 -1.96 6.58 4.39
CA LEU A 181 -0.93 5.73 3.82
C LEU A 181 -0.83 4.39 4.55
N ALA A 182 -0.56 3.33 3.80
CA ALA A 182 -0.17 2.05 4.33
C ALA A 182 1.19 1.62 3.79
N GLN A 183 1.96 0.89 4.60
CA GLN A 183 3.25 0.37 4.19
C GLN A 183 3.58 -0.98 4.85
N SER A 184 4.54 -1.68 4.25
CA SER A 184 5.44 -2.61 4.94
C SER A 184 6.86 -2.03 4.87
N PHE A 185 7.89 -2.74 5.35
CA PHE A 185 9.27 -2.26 5.33
C PHE A 185 10.27 -3.41 5.11
N MET A 186 11.54 -3.17 5.44
CA MET A 186 12.62 -4.16 5.43
C MET A 186 13.15 -4.30 6.87
N PRO A 187 13.17 -5.51 7.46
CA PRO A 187 12.71 -6.79 6.91
C PRO A 187 11.19 -6.83 6.66
N ALA A 188 10.71 -7.87 5.98
CA ALA A 188 9.29 -8.09 5.74
C ALA A 188 8.50 -8.08 7.06
N GLN A 189 7.48 -7.23 7.12
CA GLN A 189 6.71 -7.00 8.35
C GLN A 189 5.25 -6.67 8.06
N SER A 190 4.39 -6.70 9.09
CA SER A 190 2.96 -6.44 8.97
C SER A 190 2.67 -5.14 8.22
N ILE A 191 1.69 -5.18 7.32
CA ILE A 191 1.23 -3.97 6.63
C ILE A 191 0.46 -3.12 7.65
N HIS A 192 0.79 -1.84 7.76
CA HIS A 192 0.17 -0.95 8.74
C HIS A 192 -0.11 0.43 8.15
N ILE A 193 -1.12 1.09 8.72
CA ILE A 193 -1.42 2.51 8.48
C ILE A 193 -0.38 3.35 9.21
N ILE A 194 0.22 4.30 8.50
CA ILE A 194 1.27 5.15 9.04
C ILE A 194 0.63 6.31 9.82
N LYS A 195 1.10 6.54 11.04
CA LYS A 195 0.71 7.66 11.89
C LYS A 195 1.32 8.96 11.35
N ASN A 196 0.50 10.01 11.28
CA ASN A 196 0.99 11.37 11.06
C ASN A 196 1.36 12.00 12.41
N ASP A 197 2.49 12.71 12.49
CA ASP A 197 2.90 13.44 13.68
C ASP A 197 2.03 14.67 13.95
N ASP A 198 1.33 15.19 12.92
CA ASP A 198 0.24 16.15 13.12
C ASP A 198 -0.96 15.47 13.80
N LYS A 199 -1.06 15.65 15.11
CA LYS A 199 -2.13 15.10 15.95
C LYS A 199 -3.54 15.52 15.54
N LYS A 200 -3.71 16.66 14.85
CA LYS A 200 -5.04 17.13 14.41
C LYS A 200 -5.53 16.36 13.19
N LEU A 201 -4.61 15.89 12.35
CA LEU A 201 -4.94 15.15 11.13
C LEU A 201 -4.73 13.65 11.27
N SER A 202 -3.87 13.18 12.18
CA SER A 202 -3.47 11.78 12.27
C SER A 202 -4.66 10.80 12.25
N PRO A 203 -4.61 9.74 11.40
CA PRO A 203 -3.47 9.30 10.57
C PRO A 203 -3.44 9.91 9.15
N TRP A 204 -4.20 10.97 8.91
CA TRP A 204 -4.31 11.59 7.59
C TRP A 204 -3.16 12.57 7.32
N TYR A 205 -2.72 12.63 6.07
CA TYR A 205 -1.71 13.56 5.56
C TYR A 205 -2.36 14.55 4.59
N SER A 206 -1.88 15.80 4.56
CA SER A 206 -2.34 16.80 3.59
C SER A 206 -1.75 16.54 2.20
N ALA A 207 -2.56 16.63 1.14
CA ALA A 207 -2.07 16.63 -0.24
C ALA A 207 -1.32 17.92 -0.62
N LYS A 208 -1.34 18.95 0.24
CA LYS A 208 -0.56 20.19 0.11
C LYS A 208 0.72 20.13 0.97
N PHE A 209 1.51 19.08 0.83
CA PHE A 209 2.74 18.89 1.59
C PHE A 209 3.94 19.73 1.07
N GLY A 210 3.77 20.49 -0.02
CA GLY A 210 4.79 21.41 -0.51
C GLY A 210 5.97 20.70 -1.17
N GLU A 211 7.18 20.94 -0.68
CA GLU A 211 8.41 20.38 -1.25
C GLU A 211 8.60 18.90 -0.93
N SER A 212 8.16 18.44 0.26
CA SER A 212 8.33 17.06 0.71
C SER A 212 7.14 16.54 1.50
N LEU A 213 6.91 15.23 1.40
CA LEU A 213 6.00 14.48 2.26
C LEU A 213 6.83 13.72 3.28
N ASP A 214 6.81 14.21 4.50
CA ASP A 214 7.61 13.67 5.59
C ASP A 214 6.81 12.60 6.34
N LEU A 215 7.31 11.37 6.32
CA LEU A 215 6.81 10.25 7.12
C LEU A 215 7.79 9.98 8.26
N PRO A 216 7.36 9.36 9.37
CA PRO A 216 8.24 9.06 10.50
C PRO A 216 9.49 8.22 10.17
N SER A 217 9.47 7.48 9.05
CA SER A 217 10.56 6.59 8.62
C SER A 217 11.10 6.89 7.22
N TRP A 218 10.55 7.88 6.50
CA TRP A 218 10.90 8.13 5.10
C TRP A 218 10.45 9.51 4.62
N ILE A 219 11.13 10.08 3.62
CA ILE A 219 10.72 11.34 2.96
C ILE A 219 10.45 11.07 1.48
N PHE A 220 9.28 11.48 0.99
CA PHE A 220 8.91 11.45 -0.42
C PHE A 220 8.84 12.86 -1.01
N PHE A 221 8.98 12.98 -2.33
CA PHE A 221 8.80 14.24 -3.05
C PHE A 221 7.54 14.17 -3.93
N PRO A 222 6.98 15.32 -4.37
CA PRO A 222 5.87 15.37 -5.31
C PRO A 222 6.04 14.44 -6.52
N ASP A 223 7.28 14.33 -7.00
CA ASP A 223 7.67 13.57 -8.19
C ASP A 223 7.72 12.05 -7.99
N ASP A 224 7.46 11.56 -6.77
CA ASP A 224 7.42 10.13 -6.45
C ASP A 224 6.03 9.53 -6.50
N LEU A 225 4.98 10.33 -6.70
CA LEU A 225 3.61 9.84 -6.79
C LEU A 225 3.36 9.12 -8.13
N ARG A 226 2.88 7.89 -8.06
CA ARG A 226 2.64 6.99 -9.18
C ARG A 226 1.30 6.26 -9.06
N ARG A 227 0.78 5.71 -10.15
CA ARG A 227 -0.50 4.97 -10.23
C ARG A 227 -0.41 3.79 -11.20
N PHE A 228 -1.17 2.73 -10.92
CA PHE A 228 -1.38 1.57 -11.82
C PHE A 228 -2.09 1.96 -13.13
#